data_AF-A0A9R1XC96-F1
#
_entry.id   AF-A0A9R1XC96-F1
#
_cell.length_a   1.000
_cell.length_b   1.000
_cell.length_c   1.000
_cell.angle_alpha   90.00
_cell.angle_beta   90.00
_cell.angle_gamma   90.00
#
_symmetry.space_group_name_H-M   'P 1'
#
loop_
_entity.id
_entity.type
_entity.pdbx_description
1 polymer ?
#
loop_
_entity_poly.entity_id
_entity_poly.type
_entity_poly.pdbx_seq_one_letter_code
_entity_poly.pdbx_strand_id
1 'polypeptide(L)'
;MYVFCYIYDLTNTSLPWQGLKAGNKKQKYEKISEKKVSTSIEALCRGYPTEFSSYFHYFCSLRFDDKPNYAYLKRLFRDLFIREGYN
;
A
#
# COMPACT_ATOMS: atom_id res chain seq x y z
N MET A 1 -8.38 2.01 -3.18
CA MET A 1 -7.62 1.09 -4.06
C MET A 1 -6.55 1.78 -4.91
N TYR A 2 -6.79 2.95 -5.51
CA TYR A 2 -5.79 3.65 -6.35
C TYR A 2 -4.53 4.11 -5.59
N VAL A 3 -4.68 4.53 -4.32
CA VAL A 3 -3.56 4.98 -3.46
C VAL A 3 -2.59 3.83 -3.11
N PHE A 4 -3.11 2.60 -2.98
CA PHE A 4 -2.33 1.38 -2.78
C PHE A 4 -1.52 0.95 -4.01
N CYS A 5 -1.70 1.52 -5.19
CA CYS A 5 -0.85 1.22 -6.34
C CYS A 5 0.29 2.25 -6.45
N TYR A 6 0.00 3.52 -6.18
CA TYR A 6 0.96 4.62 -6.37
C TYR A 6 2.15 4.57 -5.40
N ILE A 7 1.92 4.18 -4.15
CA ILE A 7 3.00 4.08 -3.14
C ILE A 7 3.90 2.85 -3.39
N TYR A 8 3.38 1.81 -4.04
CA TYR A 8 4.16 0.59 -4.27
C TYR A 8 5.07 0.68 -5.48
N ASP A 9 4.68 1.40 -6.54
CA ASP A 9 5.59 1.71 -7.66
C ASP A 9 6.85 2.46 -7.18
N LEU A 10 6.76 3.21 -6.07
CA LEU A 10 7.91 3.90 -5.46
C LEU A 10 8.86 2.97 -4.69
N THR A 11 8.40 1.78 -4.27
CA THR A 11 9.20 0.85 -3.45
C THR A 11 10.06 -0.13 -4.27
N ASN A 12 10.03 -0.04 -5.61
CA ASN A 12 10.76 -0.93 -6.55
C ASN A 12 10.57 -2.45 -6.31
N THR A 13 9.61 -2.84 -5.49
CA THR A 13 9.31 -4.24 -5.21
C THR A 13 8.25 -4.74 -6.17
N SER A 14 8.54 -5.83 -6.87
CA SER A 14 7.54 -6.46 -7.72
C SER A 14 6.37 -6.94 -6.87
N LEU A 15 5.17 -6.42 -7.17
CA LEU A 15 3.97 -6.73 -6.42
C LEU A 15 3.58 -8.20 -6.60
N PRO A 16 3.04 -8.86 -5.56
CA PRO A 16 2.68 -10.28 -5.65
C PRO A 16 1.52 -10.56 -6.63
N TRP A 17 0.87 -9.50 -7.15
CA TRP A 17 -0.15 -9.56 -8.20
C TRP A 17 0.32 -9.02 -9.56
N GLN A 18 1.59 -8.60 -9.70
CA GLN A 18 2.18 -8.32 -11.01
C GLN A 18 2.46 -9.62 -11.78
N GLY A 19 2.35 -9.58 -13.11
CA GLY A 19 2.68 -10.71 -13.97
C GLY A 19 1.72 -11.92 -13.91
N LEU A 20 0.56 -11.82 -13.25
CA LEU A 20 -0.40 -12.92 -13.16
C LEU A 20 -0.92 -13.34 -14.55
N LYS A 21 -0.77 -14.64 -14.88
CA LYS A 21 -1.28 -15.24 -16.11
C LYS A 21 -2.79 -15.45 -16.02
N ALA A 22 -3.52 -14.97 -17.02
CA ALA A 22 -4.97 -15.12 -17.14
C ALA A 22 -5.37 -15.31 -18.61
N GLY A 23 -6.42 -16.09 -18.86
CA GLY A 23 -6.88 -16.38 -20.23
C GLY A 23 -7.60 -15.22 -20.90
N ASN A 24 -8.15 -14.28 -20.12
CA ASN A 24 -8.79 -13.07 -20.62
C ASN A 24 -8.66 -11.90 -19.62
N LYS A 25 -9.01 -10.69 -20.07
CA LYS A 25 -8.87 -9.44 -19.30
C LYS A 25 -9.70 -9.45 -18.01
N LYS A 26 -10.91 -10.02 -18.02
CA LYS A 26 -11.79 -10.12 -16.84
C LYS A 26 -11.16 -10.99 -15.75
N GLN A 27 -10.74 -12.20 -16.10
CA GLN A 27 -10.05 -13.12 -15.19
C GLN A 27 -8.75 -12.51 -14.65
N LYS A 28 -8.04 -11.70 -15.44
CA LYS A 28 -6.86 -10.99 -14.97
C LYS A 28 -7.19 -10.04 -13.81
N TYR A 29 -8.25 -9.25 -13.94
CA TYR A 29 -8.66 -8.34 -12.85
C TYR A 29 -9.20 -9.07 -11.62
N GLU A 30 -9.94 -10.16 -11.81
CA GLU A 30 -10.41 -11.01 -10.70
C GLU A 30 -9.22 -11.58 -9.91
N LYS A 31 -8.26 -12.21 -10.60
CA LYS A 31 -7.04 -12.73 -9.95
C LYS A 31 -6.22 -11.65 -9.25
N ILE A 32 -6.12 -10.46 -9.83
CA ILE A 32 -5.43 -9.32 -9.19
C ILE A 32 -6.19 -8.88 -7.93
N SER A 33 -7.52 -8.80 -7.99
CA SER A 33 -8.37 -8.40 -6.87
C SER A 33 -8.26 -9.41 -5.72
N GLU A 34 -8.40 -10.70 -6.01
CA GLU A 34 -8.23 -11.78 -5.04
C GLU A 34 -6.84 -11.74 -4.39
N LYS A 35 -5.79 -11.58 -5.20
CA LYS A 35 -4.42 -11.54 -4.69
C LYS A 35 -4.18 -10.33 -3.79
N LYS A 36 -4.76 -9.16 -4.12
CA LYS A 36 -4.71 -7.96 -3.27
C LYS A 36 -5.40 -8.18 -1.92
N VAL A 37 -6.60 -8.78 -1.91
CA VAL A 37 -7.36 -9.04 -0.67
C VAL A 37 -6.69 -10.11 0.19
N SER A 38 -6.11 -11.14 -0.44
CA SER A 38 -5.43 -12.23 0.28
C SER A 38 -4.07 -11.85 0.89
N THR A 39 -3.49 -10.71 0.49
CA THR A 39 -2.18 -10.27 0.99
C THR A 39 -2.40 -9.35 2.19
N SER A 40 -2.01 -9.83 3.38
CA SER A 40 -2.04 -9.02 4.62
C SER A 40 -1.09 -7.82 4.53
N ILE A 41 -1.42 -6.71 5.20
CA ILE A 41 -0.60 -5.49 5.24
C ILE A 41 0.80 -5.79 5.82
N GLU A 42 0.88 -6.67 6.81
CA GLU A 42 2.12 -7.06 7.49
C GLU A 42 3.06 -7.84 6.57
N ALA A 43 2.51 -8.79 5.80
CA ALA A 43 3.29 -9.51 4.78
C ALA A 43 3.76 -8.56 3.68
N LEU A 44 2.93 -7.58 3.32
CA LEU A 44 3.20 -6.63 2.25
C LEU A 44 4.25 -5.58 2.64
N CYS A 45 4.23 -5.12 3.90
CA CYS A 45 5.20 -4.17 4.44
C CYS A 45 6.42 -4.83 5.10
N ARG A 46 6.59 -6.15 4.94
CA ARG A 46 7.75 -6.86 5.51
C ARG A 46 9.05 -6.27 4.96
N GLY A 47 9.95 -5.87 5.86
CA GLY A 47 11.23 -5.26 5.50
C GLY A 47 11.18 -3.74 5.27
N TYR A 48 10.00 -3.13 5.43
CA TYR A 48 9.83 -1.67 5.40
C TYR A 48 9.63 -1.11 6.82
N PRO A 49 9.89 0.19 7.03
CA PRO A 49 9.56 0.87 8.27
C PRO A 49 8.08 0.74 8.64
N THR A 50 7.79 0.67 9.94
CA THR A 50 6.44 0.49 10.49
C THR A 50 5.43 1.56 10.06
N GLU A 51 5.92 2.73 9.68
CA GLU A 51 5.14 3.84 9.14
C GLU A 51 4.38 3.45 7.87
N PHE A 52 4.92 2.56 7.04
CA PHE A 52 4.22 2.03 5.87
C PHE A 52 3.01 1.19 6.28
N SER A 53 3.16 0.30 7.25
CA SER A 53 2.05 -0.50 7.79
C SER A 53 0.97 0.41 8.39
N SER A 54 1.38 1.36 9.23
CA SER A 54 0.48 2.35 9.85
C SER A 54 -0.29 3.18 8.84
N TYR A 55 0.35 3.56 7.73
CA TYR A 55 -0.29 4.23 6.61
C TYR A 55 -1.41 3.35 6.01
N PHE A 56 -1.12 2.08 5.70
CA PHE A 56 -2.13 1.19 5.12
C PHE A 56 -3.27 0.86 6.07
N HIS A 57 -2.98 0.63 7.36
CA HIS A 57 -4.02 0.45 8.36
C HIS A 57 -4.92 1.67 8.46
N TYR A 58 -4.35 2.89 8.40
CA TYR A 58 -5.14 4.12 8.38
C TYR A 58 -6.10 4.15 7.18
N PHE A 59 -5.62 3.87 5.97
CA PHE A 59 -6.49 3.84 4.79
C PHE A 59 -7.54 2.73 4.81
N CYS A 60 -7.23 1.57 5.40
CA CYS A 60 -8.21 0.49 5.60
C CYS A 60 -9.26 0.82 6.65
N SER A 61 -8.94 1.71 7.61
CA SER A 61 -9.88 2.15 8.65
C SER A 61 -10.83 3.27 8.21
N LEU A 62 -10.52 3.97 7.11
CA LEU A 62 -11.34 5.05 6.59
C LEU A 62 -12.66 4.52 6.01
N ARG A 63 -13.75 5.18 6.35
CA ARG A 63 -15.05 4.97 5.70
C ARG A 63 -15.08 5.69 4.36
N PHE A 64 -16.07 5.35 3.54
CA PHE A 64 -16.23 5.92 2.20
C PHE A 64 -16.33 7.45 2.20
N ASP A 65 -17.08 8.02 3.15
CA ASP A 65 -17.27 9.47 3.28
C ASP A 65 -16.25 10.16 4.21
N ASP A 66 -15.30 9.40 4.78
CA ASP A 66 -14.31 9.99 5.67
C ASP A 66 -13.29 10.82 4.88
N LYS A 67 -13.05 12.04 5.36
CA LYS A 67 -11.96 12.87 4.85
C LYS A 67 -10.63 12.38 5.44
N PRO A 68 -9.64 11.98 4.62
CA PRO A 68 -8.34 11.57 5.13
C PRO A 68 -7.65 12.71 5.90
N ASN A 69 -7.03 12.37 7.02
CA ASN A 69 -6.19 13.27 7.80
C ASN A 69 -4.81 13.36 7.14
N TYR A 70 -4.70 14.19 6.11
CA TYR A 70 -3.46 14.41 5.39
C TYR A 70 -2.33 14.98 6.26
N ALA A 71 -2.66 15.69 7.35
CA ALA A 71 -1.64 16.22 8.26
C ALA A 71 -0.94 15.08 9.02
N TYR A 72 -1.70 14.12 9.52
CA TYR A 72 -1.17 12.91 10.15
C TYR A 72 -0.29 12.11 9.18
N LEU A 73 -0.78 11.86 7.95
CA LEU A 73 -0.04 11.09 6.95
C LEU A 73 1.28 11.74 6.54
N LYS A 74 1.29 13.06 6.37
CA LYS A 74 2.52 13.82 6.08
C LYS A 74 3.51 13.75 7.24
N ARG A 75 3.01 13.87 8.48
CA ARG A 75 3.85 13.80 9.68
C ARG A 75 4.50 12.42 9.81
N LEU A 76 3.74 11.35 9.57
CA LEU A 76 4.21 9.97 9.64
C LEU A 76 5.49 9.75 8.80
N PHE A 77 5.47 10.16 7.53
CA PHE A 77 6.64 10.03 6.66
C PHE A 77 7.73 11.07 6.92
N ARG A 78 7.37 12.27 7.38
CA ARG A 78 8.37 13.27 7.80
C ARG A 78 9.19 12.78 8.98
N ASP A 79 8.52 12.24 9.99
CA ASP A 79 9.16 11.72 11.20
C ASP A 79 10.05 10.51 10.85
N LEU A 80 9.61 9.65 9.92
CA LEU A 80 10.45 8.60 9.33
C LEU A 80 11.69 9.16 8.64
N PHE A 81 11.52 10.15 7.75
CA PHE A 81 12.62 10.72 6.98
C PHE A 81 13.70 11.33 7.87
N ILE A 82 13.29 12.05 8.92
CA ILE A 82 14.19 12.60 9.94
C ILE A 82 14.90 11.48 10.71
N ARG A 83 14.19 10.42 11.11
CA ARG A 83 14.78 9.29 11.84
C ARG A 83 15.85 8.55 11.03
N GLU A 84 15.62 8.38 9.74
CA GLU A 84 16.58 7.74 8.83
C GLU A 84 17.74 8.68 8.44
N GLY A 85 17.75 9.92 8.95
CA GLY A 85 18.86 10.87 8.75
C GLY A 85 18.90 11.51 7.37
N TYR A 86 17.82 11.41 6.59
CA TYR A 86 17.69 12.15 5.36
C TYR A 86 17.31 13.60 5.70
N ASN A 87 18.00 14.57 5.10
CA ASN A 87 17.86 16.01 5.35
C ASN A 87 17.40 16.71 4.07
#